data_AF-A0AAW8M2C6-F1
#
_entry.id   AF-A0AAW8M2C6-F1
#
_cell.length_a   1.000
_cell.length_b   1.000
_cell.length_c   1.000
_cell.angle_alpha   90.00
_cell.angle_beta   90.00
_cell.angle_gamma   90.00
#
_symmetry.space_group_name_H-M   'P 1'
#
loop_
_entity.id
_entity.type
_entity.pdbx_description
1 polymer ?
#
loop_
_entity_poly.entity_id
_entity_poly.type
_entity_poly.pdbx_seq_one_letter_code
_entity_poly.pdbx_strand_id
1 'polypeptide(L)' 'MWMDRKTGRIFAPYDGGFDLLVSSPEEVKRLKVRFGDWLSDHPEGL' A
#
# COMPACT_ATOMS: atom_id res chain seq x y z
N MET A 1 -3.02 12.66 -7.87
CA MET A 1 -1.87 12.05 -7.17
C MET A 1 -1.21 13.10 -6.29
N TRP A 2 -0.93 12.78 -5.03
CA TRP A 2 -0.30 13.67 -4.06
C TRP A 2 0.87 12.97 -3.37
N MET A 3 1.96 13.70 -3.15
CA MET A 3 3.13 13.18 -2.44
C MET A 3 3.29 13.89 -1.10
N ASP A 4 3.43 13.13 -0.02
CA ASP A 4 3.87 13.65 1.26
C ASP A 4 5.39 13.85 1.23
N ARG A 5 5.85 15.10 1.29
CA ARG A 5 7.28 15.43 1.23
C ARG A 5 8.08 14.97 2.45
N LYS A 6 7.46 14.76 3.60
CA LYS A 6 8.14 14.29 4.82
C LYS A 6 8.38 12.79 4.76
N THR A 7 7.44 12.05 4.19
CA THR A 7 7.44 10.59 4.27
C THR A 7 7.72 9.92 2.92
N GLY A 8 7.65 10.65 1.81
CA GLY A 8 7.82 10.14 0.46
C GLY A 8 6.64 9.29 -0.04
N ARG A 9 5.54 9.19 0.74
CA ARG A 9 4.36 8.43 0.34
C ARG A 9 3.63 9.11 -0.80
N ILE A 10 3.06 8.31 -1.69
CA ILE A 10 2.24 8.78 -2.80
C ILE A 10 0.82 8.25 -2.64
N PHE A 11 -0.15 9.16 -2.62
CA PHE A 11 -1.57 8.86 -2.63
C PHE A 11 -2.14 9.13 -4.02
N ALA A 12 -2.75 8.12 -4.64
CA ALA A 12 -3.28 8.18 -6.00
C ALA A 12 -4.75 7.72 -6.02
N PRO A 13 -5.72 8.65 -5.82
CA PRO A 13 -7.15 8.32 -5.86
C PRO A 13 -7.65 8.21 -7.31
N TYR A 14 -8.65 7.35 -7.52
CA TYR A 14 -9.38 7.16 -8.77
C TYR A 14 -10.83 6.75 -8.48
N ASP A 15 -11.71 6.77 -9.48
CA ASP A 15 -13.10 6.32 -9.29
C ASP A 15 -13.14 4.84 -8.92
N GLY A 16 -13.56 4.55 -7.68
CA GLY A 16 -13.61 3.20 -7.13
C GLY A 16 -12.48 2.85 -6.15
N GLY A 17 -11.53 3.74 -5.88
CA GLY A 17 -10.48 3.44 -4.91
C GLY A 17 -9.31 4.42 -4.86
N PHE A 18 -8.20 3.93 -4.32
CA PHE A 18 -6.93 4.64 -4.28
C PHE A 18 -5.76 3.67 -4.14
N ASP A 19 -4.60 4.08 -4.63
CA ASP A 19 -3.34 3.44 -4.30
C ASP A 19 -2.57 4.31 -3.29
N LEU A 20 -1.94 3.64 -2.31
CA LEU A 20 -0.98 4.25 -1.40
C LEU A 20 0.38 3.57 -1.58
N LEU A 21 1.30 4.27 -2.23
CA LEU A 21 2.68 3.81 -2.40
C LEU A 21 3.51 4.29 -1.21
N VAL A 22 4.19 3.35 -0.55
CA VAL A 22 5.08 3.65 0.59
C VAL A 22 6.55 3.68 0.18
N SER A 23 7.35 4.37 0.97
CA SER A 23 8.73 4.72 0.62
C SER A 23 9.78 3.74 1.12
N SER A 24 9.41 2.69 1.87
CA SER A 24 10.38 1.72 2.38
C SER A 24 9.86 0.27 2.44
N PRO A 25 10.75 -0.74 2.25
CA PRO A 25 10.40 -2.15 2.40
C PRO A 25 9.90 -2.53 3.80
N GLU A 26 10.41 -1.88 4.85
CA GLU A 26 9.97 -2.10 6.24
C GLU A 26 8.51 -1.69 6.42
N GLU A 27 8.10 -0.61 5.75
CA GLU A 27 6.72 -0.18 5.77
C GLU A 27 5.81 -1.15 5.02
N VAL A 28 6.25 -1.68 3.89
CA VAL A 28 5.53 -2.75 3.18
C VAL A 28 5.29 -3.94 4.11
N LYS A 29 6.32 -4.40 4.85
CA LYS A 29 6.19 -5.50 5.82
C LYS A 29 5.16 -5.19 6.91
N ARG A 30 5.21 -3.98 7.50
CA ARG A 30 4.23 -3.56 8.52
C ARG A 30 2.81 -3.52 7.97
N LEU A 31 2.62 -3.02 6.75
CA LEU A 31 1.31 -2.94 6.10
C LEU A 31 0.77 -4.32 5.75
N LYS A 32 1.61 -5.24 5.27
CA LYS A 32 1.20 -6.63 5.02
C LYS A 32 0.70 -7.35 6.28
N VAL A 33 1.33 -7.10 7.43
CA VAL A 33 0.84 -7.63 8.71
C VAL A 33 -0.46 -6.95 9.13
N ARG A 34 -0.53 -5.63 9.01
CA ARG A 34 -1.70 -4.85 9.45
C ARG A 34 -2.96 -5.11 8.60
N PHE A 35 -2.79 -5.30 7.30
CA PHE A 35 -3.86 -5.50 6.32
C PHE A 35 -3.78 -6.91 5.73
N GLY A 36 -3.39 -7.90 6.55
CA GLY A 36 -3.24 -9.29 6.11
C GLY A 36 -4.51 -9.83 5.45
N ASP A 37 -5.68 -9.48 6.00
CA ASP A 37 -6.99 -9.88 5.49
C ASP A 37 -7.33 -9.34 4.09
N TRP A 38 -6.54 -8.37 3.58
CA TRP A 38 -6.70 -7.83 2.22
C TRP A 38 -5.83 -8.57 1.21
N LEU A 39 -4.90 -9.39 1.67
CA LEU A 39 -4.05 -10.21 0.82
C LEU A 39 -4.81 -11.47 0.45
N SER A 40 -4.68 -11.91 -0.80
CA SER A 40 -5.25 -13.20 -1.20
C SER A 40 -4.55 -14.34 -0.49
N ASP A 41 -5.34 -15.35 -0.12
CA ASP A 41 -4.83 -16.64 0.37
C ASP A 41 -4.26 -17.54 -0.75
N HIS A 42 -4.39 -17.14 -2.03
CA HIS A 42 -3.84 -17.91 -3.14
C HIS A 42 -2.30 -17.95 -3.07
N PRO A 43 -1.65 -19.12 -3.21
CA PRO A 43 -0.18 -19.26 -3.09
C PRO A 43 0.62 -18.39 -4.07
N GLU A 44 0.06 -18.11 -5.24
CA GLU A 44 0.68 -17.26 -6.26
C GLU A 44 0.32 -15.77 -6.09
N GLY A 45 -0.60 -15.46 -5.17
CA GLY A 45 -1.22 -14.16 -4.99
C GLY A 45 -2.26 -13.85 -6.08
N LEU A 46 -3.44 -13.37 -5.67
CA LEU A 46 -4.38 -12.48 -6.37
C LEU A 46 -5.61 -12.21 -5.50
#